data_AF-A0A357I869-F1
#
_entry.id   AF-A0A357I869-F1
#
_cell.length_a   1.000
_cell.length_b   1.000
_cell.length_c   1.000
_cell.angle_alpha   90.00
_cell.angle_beta   90.00
_cell.angle_gamma   90.00
#
_symmetry.space_group_name_H-M   'P 1'
#
loop_
_entity.id
_entity.type
_entity.pdbx_description
1 polymer ?
#
loop_
_entity_poly.entity_id
_entity_poly.type
_entity_poly.pdbx_seq_one_letter_code
_entity_poly.pdbx_strand_id
1 'polypeptide(L)' 'MNKITVPSAADDPEEALAAVVALRAMAERLEKQAVDQAIADGWTWAQIAEALGVTRQAVHKRHAARVGKTPRSRQ' A
#
# COMPACT_ATOMS: atom_id res chain seq x y z
N MET A 1 -5.24 -19.82 3.79
CA MET A 1 -4.44 -18.78 4.46
C MET A 1 -2.97 -18.96 4.12
N ASN A 2 -2.34 -18.02 3.42
CA ASN A 2 -0.88 -18.03 3.26
C ASN A 2 -0.28 -17.50 4.56
N LYS A 3 0.30 -18.36 5.41
CA LYS A 3 1.01 -17.90 6.61
C LYS A 3 2.27 -17.16 6.15
N ILE A 4 2.35 -15.88 6.49
CA ILE A 4 3.61 -15.14 6.37
C ILE A 4 4.47 -15.61 7.55
N THR A 5 5.46 -16.46 7.26
CA THR A 5 6.47 -16.83 8.25
C THR A 5 7.52 -15.71 8.27
N VAL A 6 7.68 -15.06 9.41
CA VAL A 6 8.75 -14.09 9.66
C VAL A 6 9.81 -14.72 10.56
N PRO A 7 11.10 -14.59 10.23
CA PRO A 7 12.17 -15.05 11.10
C PRO A 7 12.15 -14.31 12.45
N SER A 8 12.62 -14.99 13.49
CA SER A 8 12.63 -14.50 14.87
C SER A 8 13.81 -13.56 15.09
N ALA A 9 13.55 -12.37 15.62
CA ALA A 9 14.60 -11.40 15.94
C ALA A 9 15.54 -11.87 17.07
N ALA A 10 15.17 -12.89 17.84
CA ALA A 10 16.02 -13.47 18.88
C ALA A 10 17.10 -14.40 18.30
N ASP A 11 16.85 -14.98 17.12
CA ASP A 11 17.75 -15.95 16.48
C ASP A 11 18.68 -15.26 15.46
N ASP A 12 18.14 -14.34 14.66
CA ASP A 12 18.92 -13.50 13.74
C ASP A 12 18.24 -12.12 13.53
N PRO A 13 18.71 -11.07 14.23
CA PRO A 13 18.19 -9.71 14.07
C PRO A 13 18.37 -9.14 12.66
N GLU A 14 19.43 -9.52 11.93
CA GLU A 14 19.69 -9.02 10.58
C GLU A 14 18.66 -9.60 9.60
N GLU A 15 18.44 -10.92 9.65
CA GLU A 15 17.44 -11.58 8.83
C GLU A 15 16.01 -11.09 9.16
N ALA A 16 15.71 -10.89 10.44
CA ALA A 16 14.43 -10.33 10.88
C ALA A 16 14.20 -8.91 10.34
N LEU A 17 15.20 -8.03 10.38
CA LEU A 17 15.10 -6.68 9.83
C LEU A 17 14.98 -6.70 8.30
N ALA A 18 15.71 -7.59 7.61
CA ALA A 18 15.58 -7.78 6.17
C ALA A 18 14.15 -8.23 5.78
N ALA A 19 13.55 -9.15 6.54
CA ALA A 19 12.18 -9.58 6.36
C ALA A 19 11.18 -8.42 6.57
N VAL A 20 11.37 -7.60 7.61
CA VAL A 20 10.54 -6.41 7.85
C VAL A 20 10.62 -5.43 6.66
N VAL A 21 11.81 -5.18 6.11
CA VAL A 21 12.00 -4.33 4.94
C VAL A 21 11.25 -4.90 3.73
N ALA A 22 11.39 -6.20 3.47
CA ALA A 22 10.69 -6.86 2.37
C ALA A 22 9.17 -6.78 2.49
N LEU A 23 8.63 -6.97 3.70
CA LEU A 23 7.21 -6.87 3.98
C LEU A 23 6.68 -5.44 3.80
N ARG A 24 7.43 -4.42 4.26
CA ARG A 24 7.06 -3.02 4.02
C ARG A 24 7.01 -2.70 2.54
N ALA A 25 8.01 -3.14 1.77
CA ALA A 25 8.04 -2.94 0.33
C ALA A 25 6.89 -3.69 -0.39
N MET A 26 6.47 -4.86 0.11
CA MET A 26 5.30 -5.56 -0.40
C MET A 26 4.00 -4.83 -0.05
N ALA A 27 3.83 -4.40 1.19
CA ALA A 27 2.66 -3.65 1.64
C ALA A 27 2.49 -2.34 0.85
N GLU A 28 3.58 -1.61 0.61
CA GLU A 28 3.55 -0.40 -0.22
C GLU A 28 3.10 -0.68 -1.66
N ARG A 29 3.51 -1.80 -2.26
CA ARG A 29 3.08 -2.18 -3.62
C ARG A 29 1.59 -2.50 -3.65
N LEU A 30 1.11 -3.31 -2.70
CA LEU A 30 -0.30 -3.68 -2.59
C LEU A 30 -1.18 -2.45 -2.35
N GLU A 31 -0.78 -1.57 -1.43
CA GLU A 31 -1.48 -0.31 -1.17
C GLU A 31 -1.57 0.53 -2.44
N LYS A 32 -0.47 0.68 -3.19
CA LYS A 32 -0.48 1.46 -4.44
C LYS A 32 -1.48 0.89 -5.45
N GLN A 33 -1.50 -0.42 -5.65
CA GLN A 33 -2.43 -1.08 -6.56
C GLN A 33 -3.89 -0.94 -6.10
N ALA A 34 -4.15 -1.11 -4.80
CA ALA A 34 -5.49 -0.95 -4.23
C ALA A 34 -6.00 0.49 -4.37
N VAL A 35 -5.16 1.50 -4.13
CA VAL A 35 -5.53 2.91 -4.34
C VAL A 35 -5.81 3.19 -5.81
N ASP A 36 -4.99 2.69 -6.72
CA ASP A 36 -5.16 2.90 -8.16
C ASP A 36 -6.50 2.28 -8.64
N GLN A 37 -6.84 1.07 -8.16
CA GLN A 37 -8.12 0.42 -8.44
C GLN A 37 -9.31 1.17 -7.81
N ALA A 38 -9.21 1.60 -6.55
CA ALA A 38 -10.29 2.33 -5.89
C ALA A 38 -10.63 3.64 -6.62
N ILE A 39 -9.63 4.36 -7.11
CA ILE A 39 -9.86 5.55 -7.94
C ILE A 39 -10.51 5.17 -9.28
N ALA A 40 -10.10 4.07 -9.92
CA ALA A 40 -10.73 3.58 -11.14
C ALA A 40 -12.21 3.23 -10.92
N ASP A 41 -12.54 2.69 -9.75
CA ASP A 41 -13.91 2.36 -9.31
C ASP A 41 -14.71 3.60 -8.83
N GLY A 42 -14.12 4.79 -8.93
CA GLY A 42 -14.78 6.05 -8.61
C GLY A 42 -14.80 6.43 -7.13
N TRP A 43 -14.00 5.78 -6.29
CA TRP A 43 -13.88 6.16 -4.88
C TRP A 43 -13.31 7.56 -4.73
N THR A 44 -13.78 8.26 -3.70
CA THR A 44 -13.22 9.54 -3.31
C THR A 44 -11.97 9.36 -2.45
N TRP A 45 -11.08 10.35 -2.44
CA TRP A 45 -9.91 10.38 -1.57
C TRP A 45 -10.26 10.26 -0.07
N ALA A 46 -11.47 10.65 0.34
CA ALA A 46 -11.92 10.51 1.72
C ALA A 46 -12.17 9.04 2.08
N GLN A 47 -12.86 8.29 1.21
CA GLN A 47 -13.14 6.86 1.41
C GLN A 47 -11.84 6.04 1.44
N ILE A 48 -10.88 6.36 0.58
CA ILE A 48 -9.57 5.70 0.59
C ILE A 48 -8.80 6.02 1.88
N ALA A 49 -8.84 7.28 2.33
CA ALA A 49 -8.18 7.69 3.57
C ALA A 49 -8.76 6.96 4.80
N GLU A 50 -10.08 6.85 4.86
CA GLU A 50 -10.81 6.11 5.89
C GLU A 50 -10.39 4.63 5.88
N ALA A 51 -10.38 3.97 4.72
CA ALA A 51 -9.97 2.58 4.60
C ALA A 51 -8.50 2.32 5.00
N LEU A 52 -7.62 3.29 4.77
CA LEU A 52 -6.20 3.21 5.15
C LEU A 52 -5.91 3.71 6.58
N GLY A 53 -6.89 4.25 7.29
CA GLY A 53 -6.70 4.81 8.63
C GLY A 53 -5.80 6.05 8.65
N VAL A 54 -5.77 6.83 7.56
CA VAL A 54 -4.94 8.05 7.42
C VAL A 54 -5.81 9.25 7.11
N THR A 55 -5.21 10.44 7.12
CA THR A 55 -5.93 11.65 6.71
C THR A 55 -6.07 11.74 5.19
N ARG A 56 -7.14 12.38 4.71
CA ARG A 56 -7.34 12.67 3.28
C ARG A 56 -6.14 13.39 2.66
N GLN A 57 -5.55 14.33 3.38
CA GLN A 57 -4.38 15.08 2.90
C GLN A 57 -3.15 14.16 2.76
N ALA A 58 -2.93 13.25 3.70
CA ALA A 58 -1.81 12.31 3.66
C ALA A 58 -1.91 11.37 2.43
N VAL A 59 -3.08 10.76 2.21
CA VAL A 59 -3.26 9.87 1.05
C VAL A 59 -3.19 10.65 -0.28
N HIS A 60 -3.80 11.84 -0.33
CA HIS A 60 -3.76 12.67 -1.54
C HIS A 60 -2.32 13.05 -1.89
N LYS A 61 -1.55 13.55 -0.92
CA LYS A 61 -0.14 13.91 -1.11
C LYS A 61 0.70 12.71 -1.60
N ARG A 62 0.45 11.52 -1.07
CA ARG A 62 1.21 10.30 -1.38
C ARG A 62 0.84 9.67 -2.73
N HIS A 63 -0.39 9.81 -3.21
CA HIS A 63 -0.89 9.05 -4.36
C HIS A 63 -1.36 9.88 -5.57
N ALA A 64 -1.77 11.15 -5.39
CA ALA A 64 -2.41 11.92 -6.47
C ALA A 64 -1.54 12.07 -7.73
N ALA A 65 -0.24 12.32 -7.57
CA ALA A 65 0.70 12.48 -8.69
C ALA A 65 0.90 11.18 -9.50
N ARG A 66 0.79 10.01 -8.85
CA ARG A 66 0.94 8.72 -9.52
C ARG A 66 -0.32 8.34 -10.29
N VAL A 67 -1.48 8.45 -9.65
CA VAL A 67 -2.78 8.06 -10.23
C VAL A 67 -3.09 8.87 -11.49
N GLY A 68 -2.69 10.15 -11.54
CA GLY A 68 -2.87 11.00 -12.73
C GLY A 68 -2.09 10.55 -13.98
N LYS A 69 -1.13 9.62 -13.86
CA LYS A 69 -0.34 9.08 -14.99
C LYS A 69 -0.83 7.74 -15.52
N THR A 70 -1.70 7.03 -14.80
CA THR A 70 -2.22 5.73 -15.26
C THR A 70 -3.26 5.96 -16.36
N PRO A 71 -3.07 5.44 -17.60
CA PRO A 71 -4.07 5.57 -18.65
C PRO A 71 -5.38 4.94 -18.16
N ARG A 72 -6.46 5.71 -18.15
CA ARG A 72 -7.81 5.21 -17.84
C ARG A 72 -8.24 4.23 -18.93
N SER A 73 -7.81 2.97 -18.83
CA SER A 73 -8.43 1.87 -19.58
C SER A 73 -9.88 1.77 -19.10
N ARG A 74 -10.79 2.29 -19.91
CA ARG A 74 -12.23 2.14 -19.74
C ARG A 74 -12.59 0.66 -19.88
N GLN A 75 -13.53 0.25 -19.03
CA GLN A 75 -14.49 -0.88 -19.13
C GLN A 75 -14.42 -1.72 -20.39
#